data_AF-A0A072PFW9-F1
#
_entry.id   AF-A0A072PFW9-F1
#
_cell.length_a   1.000
_cell.length_b   1.000
_cell.length_c   1.000
_cell.angle_alpha   90.00
_cell.angle_beta   90.00
_cell.angle_gamma   90.00
#
_symmetry.space_group_name_H-M   'P 1'
#
loop_
_entity.id
_entity.type
_entity.pdbx_description
1 polymer ?
#
loop_
_entity_poly.entity_id
_entity_poly.type
_entity_poly.pdbx_seq_one_letter_code
_entity_poly.pdbx_strand_id
1 'polypeptide(L)'
;MSDPPQHTNDASHREDFVEKDKKPAPHYEHKDLPPVAQNDPKMQKLAREITYADHIEPVNRQHNPLAQKLKSRHLQMIAIGGSIGAGLFVGSGGALRSGGPASVLLGFMIVGGMLLCTMQALGELTVLYPVNGAFYTYICRFVDPSWGFAVGWDYALGWLTVLPSNLRLLQ
;
A
#
# COMPACT_ATOMS: atom_id res chain seq x y z
N MET A 1 -49.00 24.59 31.24
CA MET A 1 -48.68 24.14 29.87
C MET A 1 -47.15 23.98 29.82
N SER A 2 -46.57 22.90 30.36
CA SER A 2 -46.19 21.66 29.64
C SER A 2 -45.38 22.01 28.37
N ASP A 3 -44.07 21.78 28.25
CA ASP A 3 -43.30 20.56 28.50
C ASP A 3 -41.75 20.82 28.58
N PRO A 4 -40.93 19.81 28.98
CA PRO A 4 -39.53 19.93 29.46
C PRO A 4 -38.44 20.01 28.37
N PRO A 5 -37.15 20.25 28.74
CA PRO A 5 -36.03 20.36 27.80
C PRO A 5 -35.82 19.11 26.95
N GLN A 6 -35.74 19.31 25.63
CA GLN A 6 -35.41 18.29 24.64
C GLN A 6 -33.99 17.76 24.89
N HIS A 7 -33.93 16.53 25.40
CA HIS A 7 -32.72 15.71 25.43
C HIS A 7 -32.49 15.14 24.03
N THR A 8 -31.74 15.86 23.18
CA THR A 8 -31.28 15.33 21.88
C THR A 8 -29.91 14.67 22.06
N ASN A 9 -29.94 13.43 22.55
CA ASN A 9 -29.10 12.30 22.17
C ASN A 9 -27.75 12.60 21.48
N ASP A 10 -26.77 13.08 22.23
CA ASP A 10 -25.35 12.98 21.88
C ASP A 10 -24.83 11.56 22.18
N ALA A 11 -25.26 10.59 21.37
CA ALA A 11 -24.74 9.23 21.40
C ALA A 11 -23.36 9.12 20.74
N SER A 12 -22.98 10.10 19.89
CA SER A 12 -21.70 10.08 19.17
C SER A 12 -20.49 10.17 20.10
N HIS A 13 -20.60 10.92 21.19
CA HIS A 13 -19.46 11.22 22.05
C HIS A 13 -19.13 10.10 23.06
N ARG A 14 -20.01 9.10 23.22
CA ARG A 14 -19.80 7.97 24.14
C ARG A 14 -19.13 6.77 23.49
N GLU A 15 -19.30 6.57 22.19
CA GLU A 15 -18.64 5.49 21.44
C GLU A 15 -17.11 5.72 21.35
N ASP A 16 -16.68 6.98 21.32
CA ASP A 16 -15.27 7.38 21.24
C ASP A 16 -14.44 7.00 22.48
N PHE A 17 -15.08 6.89 23.66
CA PHE A 17 -14.41 6.47 24.89
C PHE A 17 -14.35 4.95 25.05
N VAL A 18 -15.30 4.21 24.48
CA VAL A 18 -15.35 2.75 24.62
C VAL A 18 -14.34 2.06 23.69
N GLU A 19 -14.09 2.61 22.51
CA GLU A 19 -13.11 2.04 21.55
C GLU A 19 -11.66 2.28 22.01
N LYS A 20 -11.39 3.36 22.75
CA LYS A 20 -10.02 3.78 23.12
C LYS A 20 -9.38 2.96 24.24
N ASP A 21 -10.18 2.31 25.09
CA ASP A 21 -9.70 1.52 26.23
C ASP A 21 -9.68 0.00 25.98
N LYS A 22 -9.90 -0.44 24.74
CA LYS A 22 -9.74 -1.86 24.39
C LYS A 22 -8.26 -2.19 24.27
N LYS A 23 -7.63 -2.45 25.42
CA LYS A 23 -6.28 -3.03 25.50
C LYS A 23 -6.24 -4.25 24.56
N PRO A 24 -5.27 -4.35 23.65
CA PRO A 24 -5.16 -5.51 22.77
C PRO A 24 -5.15 -6.77 23.63
N ALA A 25 -5.99 -7.73 23.26
CA ALA A 25 -6.10 -8.98 23.98
C ALA A 25 -4.69 -9.60 24.08
N PRO A 26 -4.25 -10.03 25.27
CA PRO A 26 -2.94 -10.67 25.40
C PRO A 26 -2.85 -11.83 24.42
N HIS A 27 -1.70 -11.99 23.77
CA HIS A 27 -1.39 -13.19 23.01
C HIS A 27 -1.30 -14.35 24.00
N TYR A 28 -2.39 -15.11 24.13
CA TYR A 28 -2.40 -16.32 24.93
C TYR A 28 -2.03 -17.48 24.01
N GLU A 29 -0.83 -18.02 24.19
CA GLU A 29 -0.51 -19.29 23.57
C GLU A 29 -1.40 -20.37 24.22
N HIS A 30 -1.82 -21.38 23.46
CA HIS A 30 -2.75 -22.41 23.95
C HIS A 30 -2.22 -23.15 25.22
N LYS A 31 -0.92 -23.06 25.51
CA LYS A 31 -0.29 -23.61 26.73
C LYS A 31 -0.51 -22.78 27.99
N ASP A 32 -0.83 -21.50 27.87
CA ASP A 32 -0.91 -20.55 28.99
C ASP A 32 -2.35 -20.29 29.46
N LEU A 33 -3.32 -21.03 28.90
CA LEU A 33 -4.72 -20.89 29.28
C LEU A 33 -4.90 -21.25 30.76
N PRO A 34 -5.52 -20.39 31.59
CA PRO A 34 -5.77 -20.74 32.98
C PRO A 34 -6.66 -22.00 33.02
N PRO A 35 -6.41 -22.97 33.90
CA PRO A 35 -7.08 -24.27 33.90
C PRO A 35 -8.62 -24.19 34.06
N VAL A 36 -9.15 -23.03 34.48
CA VAL A 36 -10.58 -22.72 34.53
C VAL A 36 -11.21 -22.55 33.14
N ALA A 37 -10.47 -22.04 32.15
CA ALA A 37 -10.98 -21.75 30.80
C ALA A 37 -11.15 -23.01 29.93
N GLN A 38 -10.55 -24.12 30.36
CA GLN A 38 -10.68 -25.43 29.72
C GLN A 38 -12.08 -26.05 29.92
N ASN A 39 -12.73 -25.72 31.05
CA ASN A 39 -13.97 -26.38 31.50
C ASN A 39 -15.24 -25.62 31.08
N ASP A 40 -15.11 -24.35 30.70
CA ASP A 40 -16.23 -23.50 30.27
C ASP A 40 -16.36 -23.47 28.74
N PRO A 41 -17.48 -23.98 28.17
CA PRO A 41 -17.64 -24.12 26.72
C PRO A 41 -17.71 -22.77 25.98
N LYS A 42 -18.05 -21.68 26.69
CA LYS A 42 -18.10 -20.32 26.14
C LYS A 42 -16.71 -19.71 26.01
N MET A 43 -15.84 -19.93 27.00
CA MET A 43 -14.46 -19.41 27.00
C MET A 43 -13.60 -20.15 25.99
N GLN A 44 -13.85 -21.44 25.78
CA GLN A 44 -13.16 -22.23 24.75
C GLN A 44 -13.53 -21.82 23.31
N LYS A 45 -14.74 -21.30 23.09
CA LYS A 45 -15.14 -20.72 21.81
C LYS A 45 -14.48 -19.36 21.56
N LEU A 46 -14.49 -18.48 22.56
CA LEU A 46 -13.81 -17.19 22.50
C LEU A 46 -12.29 -17.36 22.30
N ALA A 47 -11.66 -18.28 23.03
CA ALA A 47 -10.25 -18.59 22.87
C ALA A 47 -9.96 -19.10 21.45
N ARG A 48 -10.79 -20.01 20.92
CA ARG A 48 -10.64 -20.49 19.53
C ARG A 48 -10.87 -19.40 18.49
N GLU A 49 -11.80 -18.49 18.71
CA GLU A 49 -12.08 -17.38 17.79
C GLU A 49 -10.94 -16.34 17.79
N ILE A 50 -10.37 -16.04 18.96
CA ILE A 50 -9.20 -15.16 19.11
C ILE A 50 -7.97 -15.82 18.49
N THR A 51 -7.71 -17.11 18.76
CA THR A 51 -6.62 -17.87 18.15
C THR A 51 -6.79 -18.00 16.63
N TYR A 52 -8.01 -18.15 16.11
CA TYR A 52 -8.28 -18.18 14.67
C TYR A 52 -8.05 -16.82 14.00
N ALA A 53 -8.37 -15.73 14.67
CA ALA A 53 -8.07 -14.38 14.19
C ALA A 53 -6.56 -14.06 14.22
N ASP A 54 -5.79 -14.70 15.12
CA ASP A 54 -4.33 -14.54 15.25
C ASP A 54 -3.55 -15.40 14.23
N HIS A 55 -4.06 -16.58 13.86
CA HIS A 55 -3.47 -17.46 12.83
C HIS A 55 -3.60 -16.92 11.39
N ILE A 56 -4.32 -15.81 11.18
CA ILE A 56 -4.07 -14.93 10.03
C ILE A 56 -2.87 -14.06 10.41
N GLU A 57 -1.69 -14.70 10.39
CA GLU A 57 -0.49 -14.16 11.00
C GLU A 57 -0.14 -12.74 10.48
N PRO A 58 0.27 -11.85 11.40
CA PRO A 58 0.64 -10.47 11.11
C PRO A 58 1.97 -10.42 10.34
N VAL A 59 1.95 -9.80 9.14
CA VAL A 59 3.16 -9.29 8.48
C VAL A 59 3.94 -8.46 9.50
N ASN A 60 5.13 -8.96 9.86
CA ASN A 60 6.11 -8.39 10.77
C ASN A 60 6.05 -6.85 10.81
N ARG A 61 5.36 -6.31 11.83
CA ARG A 61 5.13 -4.88 12.00
C ARG A 61 6.27 -4.22 12.78
N GLN A 62 7.53 -4.54 12.46
CA GLN A 62 8.68 -3.75 12.91
C GLN A 62 8.87 -2.53 12.00
N HIS A 63 7.91 -1.62 11.92
CA HIS A 63 8.12 -0.25 11.46
C HIS A 63 6.95 0.57 11.99
N ASN A 64 7.29 1.63 12.73
CA ASN A 64 6.45 2.73 13.23
C ASN A 64 4.96 2.68 12.79
N PRO A 65 3.99 2.64 13.73
CA PRO A 65 2.56 2.58 13.39
C PRO A 65 2.08 3.90 12.80
N LEU A 66 2.50 4.19 11.56
CA LEU A 66 1.80 5.12 10.69
C LEU A 66 0.39 4.55 10.55
N ALA A 67 -0.61 5.35 10.95
CA ALA A 67 -2.00 4.95 10.83
C ALA A 67 -2.30 4.63 9.35
N GLN A 68 -2.34 3.34 9.02
CA GLN A 68 -2.66 2.84 7.68
C GLN A 68 -4.17 3.04 7.42
N LYS A 69 -4.62 4.30 7.38
CA LYS A 69 -5.99 4.72 7.06
C LYS A 69 -6.15 5.10 5.58
N LEU A 70 -5.24 4.66 4.71
CA LEU A 70 -5.37 4.87 3.27
C LEU A 70 -6.40 3.89 2.70
N LYS A 71 -7.61 4.40 2.45
CA LYS A 71 -8.67 3.70 1.73
C LYS A 71 -8.21 3.33 0.32
N SER A 72 -8.68 2.20 -0.21
CA SER A 72 -8.37 1.70 -1.57
C SER A 72 -8.53 2.77 -2.66
N ARG A 73 -9.50 3.69 -2.51
CA ARG A 73 -9.70 4.82 -3.43
C ARG A 73 -8.53 5.80 -3.51
N HIS A 74 -7.82 6.06 -2.41
CA HIS A 74 -6.64 6.94 -2.43
C HIS A 74 -5.48 6.27 -3.13
N LEU A 75 -5.30 4.97 -2.95
CA LEU A 75 -4.26 4.20 -3.62
C LEU A 75 -4.47 4.16 -5.14
N GLN A 76 -5.72 4.00 -5.57
CA GLN A 76 -6.09 4.11 -6.99
C GLN A 76 -5.85 5.52 -7.54
N MET A 77 -6.16 6.58 -6.78
CA MET A 77 -5.87 7.96 -7.22
C MET A 77 -4.36 8.23 -7.36
N ILE A 78 -3.53 7.67 -6.49
CA ILE A 78 -2.07 7.77 -6.61
C ILE A 78 -1.58 7.03 -7.86
N ALA A 79 -2.08 5.82 -8.10
CA ALA A 79 -1.71 5.03 -9.27
C ALA A 79 -2.10 5.71 -10.59
N ILE A 80 -3.32 6.26 -10.66
CA ILE A 80 -3.81 7.00 -11.83
C ILE A 80 -3.02 8.31 -12.00
N GLY A 81 -2.80 9.05 -10.91
CA GLY A 81 -2.06 10.31 -10.94
C GLY A 81 -0.59 10.15 -11.34
N GLY A 82 0.04 9.04 -10.99
CA GLY A 82 1.42 8.71 -11.40
C GLY A 82 1.53 8.24 -12.85
N SER A 83 0.53 7.51 -13.36
CA SER A 83 0.55 6.95 -14.72
C SER A 83 0.07 7.93 -15.79
N ILE A 84 -0.94 8.75 -15.52
CA ILE A 84 -1.45 9.79 -16.41
C ILE A 84 -0.75 11.13 -16.10
N GLY A 85 0.57 11.15 -16.20
CA GLY A 85 1.37 12.35 -15.98
C GLY A 85 1.46 13.27 -17.20
N ALA A 86 1.93 14.51 -17.00
CA ALA A 86 2.24 15.45 -18.09
C ALA A 86 3.25 14.90 -19.12
N GLY A 87 4.08 13.92 -18.71
CA GLY A 87 5.03 13.24 -19.59
C GLY A 87 4.38 12.51 -20.76
N LEU A 88 3.16 11.98 -20.60
CA LEU A 88 2.40 11.37 -21.69
C LEU A 88 2.12 12.41 -22.78
N PHE A 89 1.69 13.61 -22.40
CA PHE A 89 1.34 14.68 -23.32
C PHE A 89 2.58 15.33 -23.96
N VAL A 90 3.63 15.58 -23.18
CA VAL A 90 4.87 16.18 -23.68
C VAL A 90 5.62 15.23 -24.63
N GLY A 91 5.65 13.94 -24.32
CA GLY A 91 6.27 12.92 -25.15
C GLY A 91 5.49 12.64 -26.43
N SER A 92 4.16 12.51 -26.31
CA SER A 92 3.29 12.26 -27.47
C SER A 92 3.28 13.44 -28.44
N GLY A 93 3.31 14.69 -27.94
CA GLY A 93 3.32 15.88 -28.79
C GLY A 93 4.52 15.98 -29.71
N GLY A 94 5.72 15.65 -29.20
CA GLY A 94 6.94 15.57 -30.02
C GLY A 94 6.94 14.39 -30.99
N ALA A 95 6.48 13.22 -30.53
CA ALA A 95 6.43 12.00 -31.34
C ALA A 95 5.42 12.09 -32.50
N LEU A 96 4.26 12.73 -32.28
CA LEU A 96 3.24 12.99 -33.31
C LEU A 96 3.77 13.90 -34.43
N ARG A 97 4.52 14.95 -34.07
CA ARG A 97 5.11 15.88 -35.04
C ARG A 97 6.20 15.23 -35.89
N SER A 98 7.01 14.35 -35.30
CA SER A 98 8.18 13.76 -35.97
C SER A 98 7.90 12.43 -36.69
N GLY A 99 7.00 11.58 -36.17
CA GLY A 99 6.82 10.20 -36.63
C GLY A 99 5.47 9.91 -37.30
N GLY A 100 4.53 10.86 -37.29
CA GLY A 100 3.15 10.64 -37.75
C GLY A 100 2.32 9.78 -36.77
N PRO A 101 0.98 9.80 -36.87
CA PRO A 101 0.09 9.21 -35.86
C PRO A 101 0.16 7.68 -35.78
N ALA A 102 0.49 7.00 -36.89
CA ALA A 102 0.54 5.54 -36.95
C ALA A 102 1.73 4.96 -36.15
N SER A 103 2.90 5.61 -36.20
CA SER A 103 4.09 5.13 -35.49
C SER A 103 3.97 5.31 -33.98
N VAL A 104 3.31 6.38 -33.54
CA VAL A 104 3.04 6.65 -32.12
C VAL A 104 2.12 5.58 -31.53
N LEU A 105 1.02 5.23 -32.22
CA LEU A 105 0.11 4.17 -31.77
C LEU A 105 0.80 2.81 -31.70
N LEU A 106 1.62 2.47 -32.70
CA LEU A 106 2.35 1.21 -32.71
C LEU A 106 3.39 1.15 -31.58
N GLY A 107 4.11 2.25 -31.34
CA GLY A 107 5.05 2.37 -30.22
C GLY A 107 4.38 2.21 -28.86
N PHE A 108 3.23 2.88 -28.65
CA PHE A 108 2.46 2.73 -27.43
C PHE A 108 1.94 1.31 -27.20
N MET A 109 1.53 0.60 -28.27
CA MET A 109 1.06 -0.79 -28.16
C MET A 109 2.19 -1.76 -27.82
N ILE A 110 3.35 -1.63 -28.45
CA ILE A 110 4.50 -2.51 -28.20
C ILE A 110 5.04 -2.29 -26.77
N VAL A 111 5.33 -1.03 -26.43
CA VAL A 111 5.86 -0.67 -25.11
C VAL A 111 4.81 -0.97 -24.02
N GLY A 112 3.55 -0.60 -24.25
CA GLY A 112 2.45 -0.92 -23.35
C GLY A 112 2.30 -2.42 -23.10
N GLY A 113 2.41 -3.26 -24.13
CA GLY A 113 2.37 -4.72 -23.98
C GLY A 113 3.50 -5.27 -23.11
N MET A 114 4.74 -4.79 -23.31
CA MET A 114 5.88 -5.19 -22.48
C MET A 114 5.73 -4.76 -21.01
N LEU A 115 5.24 -3.53 -20.78
CA LEU A 115 4.96 -3.03 -19.43
C LEU A 115 3.84 -3.80 -18.74
N LEU A 116 2.74 -4.12 -19.44
CA LEU A 116 1.64 -4.90 -18.88
C LEU A 116 2.11 -6.29 -18.42
N CYS A 117 2.91 -6.96 -19.24
CA CYS A 117 3.51 -8.26 -18.87
C CYS A 117 4.39 -8.14 -17.61
N THR A 118 5.23 -7.09 -17.55
CA THR A 118 6.11 -6.83 -16.42
C THR A 118 5.31 -6.54 -15.13
N MET A 119 4.26 -5.72 -15.23
CA MET A 119 3.45 -5.33 -14.08
C MET A 119 2.59 -6.47 -13.56
N GLN A 120 2.13 -7.36 -14.44
CA GLN A 120 1.41 -8.58 -14.05
C GLN A 120 2.33 -9.52 -13.26
N ALA A 121 3.55 -9.75 -13.75
CA ALA A 121 4.54 -10.57 -13.04
C ALA A 121 4.91 -9.96 -11.68
N LEU A 122 5.09 -8.64 -11.62
CA LEU A 122 5.39 -7.92 -10.38
C LEU A 122 4.20 -7.93 -9.40
N GLY A 123 2.97 -7.92 -9.93
CA GLY A 123 1.74 -7.99 -9.15
C GLY A 123 1.59 -9.31 -8.42
N GLU A 124 1.79 -10.45 -9.11
CA GLU A 124 1.78 -11.77 -8.47
C GLU A 124 2.89 -11.88 -7.41
N LEU A 125 4.07 -11.33 -7.69
CA LEU A 125 5.18 -11.31 -6.75
C LEU A 125 4.89 -10.48 -5.48
N THR A 126 4.20 -9.35 -5.63
CA THR A 126 3.83 -8.46 -4.52
C THR A 126 2.79 -9.10 -3.60
N VAL A 127 1.89 -9.92 -4.15
CA VAL A 127 0.90 -10.67 -3.37
C VAL A 127 1.56 -11.82 -2.60
N LEU A 128 2.53 -12.51 -3.21
CA LEU A 128 3.24 -13.63 -2.59
C LEU A 128 4.22 -13.17 -1.49
N TYR A 129 4.89 -12.03 -1.70
CA TYR A 129 5.87 -11.48 -0.76
C TYR A 129 5.53 -10.03 -0.42
N PRO A 130 4.64 -9.79 0.56
CA PRO A 130 4.29 -8.44 1.00
C PRO A 130 5.46 -7.83 1.77
N VAL A 131 6.46 -7.30 1.06
CA VAL A 131 7.57 -6.56 1.64
C VAL A 131 7.29 -5.07 1.61
N ASN A 132 7.48 -4.41 2.75
CA ASN A 132 7.42 -2.95 2.85
C ASN A 132 8.70 -2.37 2.23
N GLY A 133 8.72 -2.25 0.89
CA GLY A 133 9.89 -1.77 0.14
C GLY A 133 9.54 -1.37 -1.30
N ALA A 134 10.39 -0.53 -1.90
CA ALA A 134 10.27 -0.16 -3.31
C ALA A 134 10.55 -1.37 -4.22
N PHE A 135 10.24 -1.24 -5.52
CA PHE A 135 10.52 -2.27 -6.53
C PHE A 135 11.96 -2.81 -6.49
N TYR A 136 12.92 -1.96 -6.09
CA TYR A 136 14.33 -2.31 -5.84
C TYR A 136 14.51 -3.51 -4.89
N THR A 137 13.69 -3.64 -3.84
CA THR A 137 13.81 -4.73 -2.86
C THR A 137 13.53 -6.09 -3.50
N TYR A 138 12.60 -6.15 -4.47
CA TYR A 138 12.34 -7.37 -5.24
C TYR A 138 13.51 -7.70 -6.16
N ILE A 139 14.11 -6.68 -6.80
CA ILE A 139 15.26 -6.86 -7.70
C ILE A 139 16.46 -7.46 -6.97
N CYS A 140 16.79 -6.94 -5.78
CA CYS A 140 17.90 -7.46 -4.97
C CYS A 140 17.67 -8.89 -4.48
N ARG A 141 16.41 -9.32 -4.35
CA ARG A 141 16.03 -10.64 -3.85
C ARG A 141 16.01 -11.71 -4.94
N PHE A 142 15.56 -11.37 -6.16
CA PHE A 142 15.32 -12.32 -7.25
C PHE A 142 16.39 -12.35 -8.34
N VAL A 143 17.11 -11.24 -8.57
CA VAL A 143 18.15 -11.16 -9.61
C VAL A 143 19.52 -11.35 -8.99
N ASP A 144 20.03 -10.30 -8.35
CA ASP A 144 21.30 -10.28 -7.61
C ASP A 144 21.43 -8.91 -6.90
N PRO A 145 22.09 -8.83 -5.72
CA PRO A 145 22.38 -7.54 -5.07
C PRO A 145 23.13 -6.54 -5.97
N SER A 146 23.99 -7.02 -6.88
CA SER A 146 24.77 -6.18 -7.81
C SER A 146 23.88 -5.53 -8.87
N TRP A 147 22.89 -6.28 -9.37
CA TRP A 147 21.90 -5.76 -10.31
C TRP A 147 20.98 -4.74 -9.63
N GLY A 148 20.59 -5.02 -8.38
CA GLY A 148 19.92 -4.05 -7.52
C GLY A 148 20.69 -2.73 -7.46
N PHE A 149 21.97 -2.77 -7.08
CA PHE A 149 22.82 -1.58 -7.00
C PHE A 149 22.85 -0.77 -8.30
N ALA A 150 22.98 -1.44 -9.46
CA ALA A 150 22.98 -0.78 -10.77
C ALA A 150 21.65 -0.04 -11.04
N VAL A 151 20.50 -0.67 -10.79
CA VAL A 151 19.17 -0.06 -10.96
C VAL A 151 18.96 1.09 -9.97
N GLY A 152 19.47 0.96 -8.73
CA GLY A 152 19.43 2.04 -7.75
C GLY A 152 20.24 3.26 -8.19
N TRP A 153 21.41 3.04 -8.79
CA TRP A 153 22.26 4.11 -9.31
C TRP A 153 21.66 4.77 -10.56
N ASP A 154 21.09 3.99 -11.48
CA ASP A 154 20.37 4.52 -12.65
C ASP A 154 19.20 5.41 -12.22
N TYR A 155 18.43 4.98 -11.22
CA TYR A 155 17.34 5.76 -10.66
C TYR A 155 17.83 7.07 -10.00
N ALA A 156 18.93 7.01 -9.24
CA ALA A 156 19.52 8.19 -8.61
C ALA A 156 20.04 9.19 -9.67
N LEU A 157 20.67 8.71 -10.73
CA LEU A 157 21.13 9.55 -11.85
C LEU A 157 19.97 10.18 -12.63
N GLY A 158 18.85 9.46 -12.78
CA GLY A 158 17.62 10.01 -13.34
C GLY A 158 17.14 11.25 -12.59
N TRP A 159 17.03 11.15 -11.26
CA TRP A 159 16.68 12.31 -10.41
C TRP A 159 17.73 13.41 -10.44
N LEU A 160 19.02 13.05 -10.45
CA LEU A 160 20.13 13.99 -10.55
C LEU A 160 20.13 14.74 -11.89
N THR A 161 19.61 14.16 -12.97
CA THR A 161 19.50 14.82 -14.29
C THR A 161 18.30 15.76 -14.34
N VAL A 162 17.19 15.37 -13.70
CA VAL A 162 15.95 16.16 -13.65
C VAL A 162 16.12 17.46 -12.84
N LEU A 163 16.90 17.45 -11.76
CA LEU A 163 17.14 18.65 -10.94
C LEU A 163 17.77 19.83 -11.75
N PRO A 164 18.92 19.66 -12.45
CA PRO A 164 19.52 20.69 -13.26
C PRO A 164 18.68 21.09 -14.48
N SER A 165 17.86 20.20 -15.05
CA SER A 165 16.94 20.58 -16.14
C SER A 165 15.86 21.56 -15.68
N ASN A 166 15.41 21.49 -14.42
CA ASN A 166 14.43 22.41 -13.86
C ASN A 166 15.05 23.75 -13.43
N LEU A 167 16.29 23.75 -12.92
CA LEU A 167 17.02 24.98 -12.58
C LEU A 167 17.34 25.84 -13.81
N ARG A 168 17.59 25.21 -14.97
CA ARG A 168 17.90 25.92 -16.23
C ARG A 168 16.69 26.66 -16.84
N LEU A 169 15.47 26.40 -16.37
CA LEU A 169 14.24 27.07 -16.84
C LEU A 169 13.88 28.33 -16.01
N LEU A 170 14.64 28.64 -14.96
CA LEU A 170 14.41 29.79 -14.06
C LEU A 170 15.34 30.99 -14.35
N GLN A 171 16.09 30.96 -15.46
CA GLN A 171 16.91 32.08 -15.97
C GLN A 171 16.53 32.40 -17.42
#